data_AF-A0A267FPA1-F1
#
_entry.id   AF-A0A267FPA1-F1
#
_cell.length_a   1.000
_cell.length_b   1.000
_cell.length_c   1.000
_cell.angle_alpha   90.00
_cell.angle_beta   90.00
_cell.angle_gamma   90.00
#
_symmetry.space_group_name_H-M   'P 1'
#
loop_
_entity.id
_entity.type
_entity.pdbx_description
1 polymer ?
#
loop_
_entity_poly.entity_id
_entity_poly.type
_entity_poly.pdbx_seq_one_letter_code
_entity_poly.pdbx_strand_id
1 'polypeptide(L)'
;MAVAGKENPQLFGVWKAYKSENMAALMEKAGAPWMARKMGANATPTVTMTRLDDRRISISSKTMMFNMEQVHELDTLVQGDMAMAGKQVEYYTEWTDDGKLVVYQADVGAGGDLKTTGMKTVRSLEPNGEMLVTVSMDNVVAYRWFKRQT
;
A
#
# COMPACT_ATOMS: atom_id res chain seq x y z
N MET A 1 -16.27 -4.79 17.97
CA MET A 1 -16.33 -3.43 17.36
C MET A 1 -16.48 -3.61 15.87
N ALA A 2 -17.37 -2.86 15.24
CA ALA A 2 -17.53 -2.90 13.78
C ALA A 2 -16.38 -2.14 13.11
N VAL A 3 -15.91 -2.64 11.97
CA VAL A 3 -14.94 -1.94 11.11
C VAL A 3 -15.60 -0.68 10.53
N ALA A 4 -14.88 0.43 10.50
CA ALA A 4 -15.33 1.64 9.82
C ALA A 4 -15.26 1.44 8.30
N GLY A 5 -16.33 1.81 7.59
CA GLY A 5 -16.41 1.73 6.13
C GLY A 5 -16.90 0.39 5.57
N LYS A 6 -16.92 0.30 4.24
CA LYS A 6 -17.51 -0.82 3.50
C LYS A 6 -16.42 -1.63 2.82
N GLU A 7 -16.26 -2.89 3.20
CA GLU A 7 -15.35 -3.81 2.50
C GLU A 7 -15.73 -3.94 1.02
N ASN A 8 -14.73 -3.85 0.15
CA ASN A 8 -14.89 -4.18 -1.26
C ASN A 8 -14.26 -5.55 -1.56
N PRO A 9 -15.07 -6.63 -1.64
CA PRO A 9 -14.54 -7.97 -1.84
C PRO A 9 -13.84 -8.15 -3.20
N GLN A 10 -14.12 -7.27 -4.17
CA GLN A 10 -13.49 -7.31 -5.47
C GLN A 10 -12.03 -6.81 -5.45
N LEU A 11 -11.49 -6.32 -4.34
CA LEU A 11 -10.06 -6.05 -4.23
C LEU A 11 -9.25 -7.31 -3.88
N PHE A 12 -9.87 -8.35 -3.32
CA PHE A 12 -9.17 -9.61 -3.01
C PHE A 12 -8.85 -10.39 -4.29
N GLY A 13 -7.71 -11.09 -4.26
CA GLY A 13 -7.16 -11.84 -5.38
C GLY A 13 -5.75 -11.39 -5.78
N VAL A 14 -5.32 -11.83 -6.96
CA VAL A 14 -3.97 -11.63 -7.47
C VAL A 14 -3.98 -10.54 -8.55
N TRP A 15 -3.05 -9.61 -8.45
CA TRP A 15 -2.96 -8.39 -9.26
C TRP A 15 -1.54 -8.22 -9.79
N LYS A 16 -1.38 -7.94 -11.09
CA LYS A 16 -0.07 -7.69 -11.71
C LYS A 16 0.06 -6.24 -12.15
N ALA A 17 1.05 -5.53 -11.63
CA ALA A 17 1.37 -4.18 -12.06
C ALA A 17 1.85 -4.17 -13.51
N TYR A 18 1.34 -3.23 -14.29
CA TYR A 18 1.76 -3.06 -15.69
C TYR A 18 2.17 -1.62 -16.03
N LYS A 19 1.78 -0.64 -15.20
CA LYS A 19 2.09 0.77 -15.40
C LYS A 19 2.35 1.45 -14.07
N SER A 20 3.33 2.36 -14.03
CA SER A 20 3.61 3.22 -12.88
C SER A 20 3.86 4.64 -13.35
N GLU A 21 3.45 5.62 -12.56
CA GLU A 21 3.72 7.03 -12.78
C GLU A 21 4.23 7.67 -11.48
N ASN A 22 5.24 8.53 -11.60
CA ASN A 22 5.82 9.35 -10.53
C ASN A 22 6.37 8.61 -9.28
N MET A 23 6.46 7.28 -9.31
CA MET A 23 6.95 6.47 -8.18
C MET A 23 8.39 6.81 -7.75
N ALA A 24 9.25 7.23 -8.69
CA ALA A 24 10.62 7.65 -8.37
C ALA A 24 10.64 8.89 -7.46
N ALA A 25 9.80 9.89 -7.76
CA ALA A 25 9.70 11.12 -6.98
C ALA A 25 9.10 10.86 -5.59
N LEU A 26 8.10 9.98 -5.51
CA LEU A 26 7.55 9.55 -4.22
C LEU A 26 8.61 8.87 -3.35
N MET A 27 9.40 7.95 -3.91
CA MET A 27 10.47 7.28 -3.15
C MET A 27 11.59 8.24 -2.76
N GLU A 28 11.92 9.21 -3.61
CA GLU A 28 12.81 10.32 -3.25
C GLU A 28 12.31 11.09 -2.05
N LYS A 29 11.03 11.46 -2.06
CA LYS A 29 10.38 12.15 -0.96
C LYS A 29 10.39 11.34 0.34
N ALA A 30 10.26 10.02 0.24
CA ALA A 30 10.39 9.08 1.35
C ALA A 30 11.85 8.82 1.79
N GLY A 31 12.84 9.52 1.21
CA GLY A 31 14.25 9.42 1.57
C GLY A 31 14.97 8.20 0.99
N ALA A 32 14.39 7.49 0.02
CA ALA A 32 15.05 6.34 -0.59
C ALA A 32 16.31 6.77 -1.37
N PRO A 33 17.38 5.97 -1.40
CA PRO A 33 18.56 6.25 -2.21
C PRO A 33 18.27 6.08 -3.71
N TRP A 34 19.07 6.74 -4.56
CA TRP A 34 18.85 6.80 -6.02
C TRP A 34 18.60 5.43 -6.68
N MET A 35 19.40 4.41 -6.33
CA MET A 35 19.24 3.08 -6.92
C MET A 35 17.89 2.43 -6.56
N ALA A 36 17.44 2.59 -5.30
CA ALA A 36 16.14 2.10 -4.86
C ALA A 36 14.99 2.80 -5.59
N ARG A 37 15.11 4.12 -5.85
CA ARG A 37 14.12 4.88 -6.63
C ARG A 37 13.99 4.34 -8.06
N LYS A 38 15.12 4.09 -8.73
CA LYS A 38 15.11 3.55 -10.10
C LYS A 38 14.51 2.16 -10.15
N MET A 39 14.85 1.29 -9.20
CA MET A 39 14.32 -0.05 -9.10
C MET A 39 12.81 -0.04 -8.81
N GLY A 40 12.38 0.69 -7.79
CA GLY A 40 10.97 0.73 -7.40
C GLY A 40 10.08 1.36 -8.46
N ALA A 41 10.57 2.31 -9.27
CA ALA A 41 9.79 2.94 -10.33
C ALA A 41 9.54 1.99 -11.50
N ASN A 42 10.52 1.14 -11.82
CA ASN A 42 10.44 0.15 -12.90
C ASN A 42 9.92 -1.21 -12.42
N ALA A 43 9.66 -1.38 -11.13
CA ALA A 43 9.16 -2.64 -10.58
C ALA A 43 7.74 -2.94 -11.11
N THR A 44 7.52 -4.20 -11.48
CA THR A 44 6.24 -4.76 -11.87
C THR A 44 5.76 -5.80 -10.84
N PRO A 45 5.42 -5.38 -9.61
CA PRO A 45 5.04 -6.31 -8.57
C PRO A 45 3.77 -7.10 -8.94
N THR A 46 3.74 -8.36 -8.51
CA THR A 46 2.50 -9.11 -8.34
C THR A 46 2.05 -8.91 -6.90
N VAL A 47 0.84 -8.40 -6.70
CA VAL A 47 0.22 -8.20 -5.39
C VAL A 47 -0.87 -9.24 -5.19
N THR A 48 -0.85 -9.96 -4.06
CA THR A 48 -1.93 -10.85 -3.65
C THR A 48 -2.58 -10.26 -2.41
N MET A 49 -3.88 -10.03 -2.47
CA MET A 49 -4.69 -9.56 -1.35
C MET A 49 -5.60 -10.68 -0.87
N THR A 50 -5.49 -11.05 0.40
CA THR A 50 -6.22 -12.15 1.02
C THR A 50 -6.95 -11.66 2.26
N ARG A 51 -8.26 -11.93 2.34
CA ARG A 51 -9.01 -11.78 3.58
C ARG A 51 -8.65 -12.94 4.51
N LEU A 52 -8.10 -12.63 5.67
CA LEU A 52 -7.75 -13.65 6.68
C LEU A 52 -8.95 -13.90 7.61
N ASP A 53 -9.63 -12.83 8.02
CA ASP A 53 -10.88 -12.86 8.78
C ASP A 53 -11.62 -11.52 8.61
N ASP A 54 -12.55 -11.19 9.52
CA ASP A 54 -13.35 -9.97 9.48
C ASP A 54 -12.57 -8.68 9.74
N ARG A 55 -11.37 -8.78 10.32
CA ARG A 55 -10.55 -7.64 10.70
C ARG A 55 -9.15 -7.65 10.10
N ARG A 56 -8.69 -8.78 9.56
CA ARG A 56 -7.32 -8.93 9.08
C ARG A 56 -7.25 -9.19 7.58
N ILE A 57 -6.37 -8.44 6.92
CA ILE A 57 -6.07 -8.54 5.49
C ILE A 57 -4.57 -8.80 5.34
N SER A 58 -4.19 -9.85 4.60
CA SER A 58 -2.82 -10.02 4.13
C SER A 58 -2.65 -9.37 2.76
N ILE A 59 -1.58 -8.58 2.63
CA ILE A 59 -1.12 -8.02 1.37
C ILE A 59 0.30 -8.51 1.12
N SER A 60 0.44 -9.44 0.17
CA SER A 60 1.72 -9.90 -0.32
C SER A 60 2.12 -9.15 -1.58
N SER A 61 3.36 -8.68 -1.67
CA SER A 61 3.95 -8.05 -2.84
C SER A 61 5.20 -8.82 -3.25
N LYS A 62 5.16 -9.38 -4.47
CA LYS A 62 6.21 -10.18 -5.07
C LYS A 62 6.83 -9.45 -6.26
N THR A 63 8.15 -9.30 -6.25
CA THR A 63 8.94 -8.88 -7.42
C THR A 63 10.01 -9.92 -7.73
N MET A 64 10.83 -9.71 -8.75
CA MET A 64 12.02 -10.54 -8.99
C MET A 64 13.10 -10.38 -7.90
N MET A 65 13.10 -9.26 -7.17
CA MET A 65 14.18 -8.90 -6.23
C MET A 65 13.81 -9.10 -4.77
N PHE A 66 12.52 -9.02 -4.43
CA PHE A 66 12.05 -9.18 -3.06
C PHE A 66 10.61 -9.67 -3.03
N ASN A 67 10.31 -10.34 -1.93
CA ASN A 67 8.98 -10.76 -1.55
C ASN A 67 8.70 -10.16 -0.17
N MET A 68 7.53 -9.57 -0.01
CA MET A 68 7.09 -8.99 1.26
C MET A 68 5.65 -9.41 1.49
N GLU A 69 5.33 -9.80 2.71
CA GLU A 69 3.96 -10.02 3.15
C GLU A 69 3.71 -9.17 4.39
N GLN A 70 2.59 -8.46 4.40
CA GLN A 70 2.15 -7.63 5.52
C GLN A 70 0.73 -8.03 5.88
N VAL A 71 0.51 -8.29 7.17
CA VAL A 71 -0.82 -8.47 7.73
C VAL A 71 -1.25 -7.16 8.36
N HIS A 72 -2.36 -6.63 7.86
CA HIS A 72 -2.99 -5.42 8.37
C HIS A 72 -4.19 -5.81 9.23
N GLU A 73 -4.28 -5.24 10.43
CA GLU A 73 -5.49 -5.26 11.24
C GLU A 73 -6.26 -3.95 11.04
N LEU A 74 -7.54 -4.08 10.71
CA LEU A 74 -8.43 -2.96 10.40
C LEU A 74 -8.74 -2.14 11.65
N ASP A 75 -8.67 -0.82 11.50
CA ASP A 75 -8.93 0.20 12.51
C ASP A 75 -8.05 0.09 13.77
N THR A 76 -6.86 -0.50 13.61
CA THR A 76 -5.86 -0.68 14.66
C THR A 76 -4.51 -0.17 14.16
N LEU A 77 -3.78 0.54 15.01
CA LEU A 77 -2.38 0.89 14.74
C LEU A 77 -1.50 -0.34 14.96
N VAL A 78 -0.79 -0.78 13.92
CA VAL A 78 0.08 -1.96 13.95
C VAL A 78 1.51 -1.55 13.65
N GLN A 79 2.48 -2.00 14.46
CA GLN A 79 3.90 -1.84 14.16
C GLN A 79 4.41 -3.04 13.34
N GLY A 80 5.31 -2.79 12.41
CA GLY A 80 6.02 -3.84 11.69
C GLY A 80 7.39 -3.41 11.20
N ASP A 81 8.16 -4.39 10.75
CA ASP A 81 9.51 -4.16 10.27
C ASP A 81 9.54 -3.93 8.77
N MET A 82 10.08 -2.81 8.33
CA MET A 82 10.51 -2.61 6.94
C MET A 82 11.95 -3.10 6.81
N ALA A 83 12.13 -4.43 6.80
CA ALA A 83 13.43 -5.08 6.82
C ALA A 83 14.41 -4.56 5.75
N MET A 84 13.90 -4.21 4.55
CA MET A 84 14.70 -3.65 3.45
C MET A 84 15.26 -2.24 3.74
N ALA A 85 14.64 -1.50 4.65
CA ALA A 85 15.08 -0.18 5.09
C ALA A 85 15.75 -0.20 6.48
N GLY A 86 15.73 -1.34 7.19
CA GLY A 86 16.20 -1.43 8.57
C GLY A 86 15.42 -0.53 9.54
N LYS A 87 14.15 -0.26 9.23
CA LYS A 87 13.29 0.67 10.00
C LYS A 87 12.06 -0.04 10.54
N GLN A 88 11.63 0.38 11.73
CA GLN A 88 10.28 0.09 12.21
C GLN A 88 9.31 1.13 11.68
N VAL A 89 8.17 0.64 11.24
CA VAL A 89 7.09 1.46 10.69
C VAL A 89 5.79 1.10 11.37
N GLU A 90 4.91 2.07 11.46
CA GLU A 90 3.55 1.90 11.93
C GLU A 90 2.57 2.00 10.76
N TYR A 91 1.51 1.21 10.83
CA TYR A 91 0.47 1.13 9.82
C TYR A 91 -0.89 1.34 10.47
N TYR A 92 -1.77 2.07 9.79
CA TYR A 92 -3.20 2.09 10.09
C TYR A 92 -3.96 1.81 8.79
N THR A 93 -4.84 0.82 8.81
CA THR A 93 -5.57 0.38 7.63
C THR A 93 -7.08 0.49 7.87
N GLU A 94 -7.78 1.09 6.91
CA GLU A 94 -9.23 1.24 6.97
C GLU A 94 -9.88 1.08 5.59
N TRP A 95 -11.16 0.73 5.62
CA TRP A 95 -12.05 0.83 4.48
C TRP A 95 -12.71 2.21 4.48
N THR A 96 -12.86 2.81 3.31
CA THR A 96 -13.75 3.96 3.14
C THR A 96 -15.18 3.48 2.86
N ASP A 97 -16.16 4.37 3.01
CA ASP A 97 -17.57 4.06 2.70
C ASP A 97 -17.80 3.71 1.22
N ASP A 98 -16.95 4.24 0.32
CA ASP A 98 -16.96 3.95 -1.11
C ASP A 98 -16.12 2.71 -1.50
N GLY A 99 -15.61 1.95 -0.53
CA GLY A 99 -14.98 0.65 -0.78
C GLY A 99 -13.54 0.71 -1.26
N LYS A 100 -12.81 1.77 -0.89
CA LYS A 100 -11.35 1.86 -1.09
C LYS A 100 -10.64 1.34 0.15
N LEU A 101 -9.53 0.64 -0.05
CA LEU A 101 -8.64 0.26 1.05
C LEU A 101 -7.55 1.33 1.21
N VAL A 102 -7.49 1.97 2.36
CA VAL A 102 -6.50 2.99 2.68
C VAL A 102 -5.53 2.42 3.70
N VAL A 103 -4.23 2.55 3.42
CA VAL A 103 -3.14 2.25 4.36
C VAL A 103 -2.36 3.53 4.59
N TYR A 104 -2.30 3.97 5.84
CA TYR A 104 -1.41 5.03 6.29
C TYR A 104 -0.16 4.41 6.89
N GLN A 105 1.00 5.03 6.64
CA GLN A 105 2.29 4.51 7.08
C GLN A 105 3.27 5.62 7.44
N ALA A 106 4.00 5.46 8.55
CA ALA A 106 5.12 6.32 8.92
C ALA A 106 6.20 5.52 9.66
N ASP A 107 7.38 6.10 9.83
CA ASP A 107 8.40 5.57 10.74
C ASP A 107 7.87 5.66 12.19
N VAL A 108 8.12 4.64 13.01
CA VAL A 108 7.73 4.66 14.42
C VAL A 108 8.39 5.85 15.11
N GLY A 109 7.60 6.67 15.80
CA GLY A 109 8.09 7.84 16.53
C GLY A 109 8.38 9.07 15.66
N ALA A 110 7.96 9.09 14.39
CA ALA A 110 8.07 10.27 13.52
C ALA A 110 7.34 11.51 14.06
N GLY A 111 6.36 11.31 14.96
CA GLY A 111 5.53 12.36 15.53
C GLY A 111 4.44 12.85 14.58
N GLY A 112 3.42 13.50 15.14
CA GLY A 112 2.23 13.93 14.40
C GLY A 112 1.19 12.81 14.21
N ASP A 113 0.06 13.17 13.61
CA ASP A 113 -0.99 12.20 13.28
C ASP A 113 -0.62 11.46 11.98
N LEU A 114 -0.44 10.15 12.08
CA LEU A 114 -0.15 9.22 10.98
C LEU A 114 -1.03 9.45 9.74
N LYS A 115 -2.32 9.80 9.95
CA LYS A 115 -3.25 10.04 8.84
C LYS A 115 -2.98 11.33 8.07
N THR A 116 -2.20 12.25 8.64
CA THR A 116 -1.91 13.57 8.09
C THR A 116 -0.45 13.74 7.67
N THR A 117 0.50 13.13 8.39
CA THR A 117 1.95 13.30 8.17
C THR A 117 2.59 12.08 7.51
N GLY A 118 1.92 10.93 7.53
CA GLY A 118 2.41 9.69 6.95
C GLY A 118 2.23 9.59 5.43
N MET A 119 2.82 8.55 4.85
CA MET A 119 2.51 8.10 3.51
C MET A 119 1.13 7.46 3.48
N LYS A 120 0.28 7.89 2.55
CA LYS A 120 -1.05 7.32 2.32
C LYS A 120 -1.06 6.51 1.04
N THR A 121 -1.45 5.25 1.13
CA THR A 121 -1.66 4.35 -0.01
C THR A 121 -3.15 4.03 -0.11
N VAL A 122 -3.76 4.35 -1.25
CA VAL A 122 -5.17 4.07 -1.55
C VAL A 122 -5.25 3.03 -2.66
N ARG A 123 -6.00 1.96 -2.43
CA ARG A 123 -6.33 0.95 -3.45
C ARG A 123 -7.81 1.11 -3.82
N SER A 124 -8.07 1.37 -5.10
CA SER A 124 -9.42 1.47 -5.67
C SER A 124 -9.57 0.56 -6.88
N LEU A 125 -10.80 0.15 -7.17
CA LEU A 125 -11.14 -0.42 -8.47
C LEU A 125 -11.64 0.68 -9.38
N GLU A 126 -11.05 0.73 -10.56
CA GLU A 126 -11.49 1.59 -11.65
C GLU A 126 -12.66 0.92 -12.40
N PRO A 127 -13.50 1.69 -13.13
CA PRO A 127 -14.66 1.15 -13.85
C PRO A 127 -14.34 0.03 -14.86
N ASN A 128 -13.09 -0.05 -15.32
CA ASN A 128 -12.59 -1.08 -16.22
C ASN A 128 -12.19 -2.39 -15.51
N GLY A 129 -12.38 -2.48 -14.18
CA GLY A 129 -12.01 -3.64 -13.37
C GLY A 129 -10.53 -3.75 -13.01
N GLU A 130 -9.71 -2.75 -13.37
CA GLU A 130 -8.33 -2.66 -12.95
C GLU A 130 -8.22 -2.07 -11.54
N MET A 131 -7.18 -2.46 -10.80
CA MET A 131 -6.87 -1.84 -9.52
C MET A 131 -5.91 -0.68 -9.74
N LEU A 132 -6.29 0.50 -9.28
CA LEU A 132 -5.41 1.65 -9.14
C LEU A 132 -4.88 1.72 -7.72
N VAL A 133 -3.56 1.83 -7.60
CA VAL A 133 -2.90 2.18 -6.35
C VAL A 133 -2.40 3.62 -6.47
N THR A 134 -2.95 4.50 -5.64
CA THR A 134 -2.49 5.88 -5.49
C THR A 134 -1.68 5.97 -4.21
N VAL A 135 -0.45 6.48 -4.29
CA VAL A 135 0.40 6.68 -3.12
C VAL A 135 0.76 8.16 -3.03
N SER A 136 0.61 8.73 -1.85
CA SER A 136 0.86 10.15 -1.61
C SER A 136 1.64 10.38 -0.33
N MET A 137 2.55 11.36 -0.36
CA MET A 137 3.30 11.85 0.79
C MET A 137 3.56 13.34 0.60
N ASP A 138 3.11 14.17 1.55
CA ASP A 138 3.01 15.62 1.41
C ASP A 138 2.34 16.04 0.07
N ASN A 139 3.07 16.77 -0.78
CA ASN A 139 2.61 17.27 -2.07
C ASN A 139 2.95 16.34 -3.25
N VAL A 140 3.53 15.16 -3.00
CA VAL A 140 3.91 14.20 -4.05
C VAL A 140 2.89 13.08 -4.13
N VAL A 141 2.37 12.85 -5.33
CA VAL A 141 1.43 11.76 -5.63
C VAL A 141 1.98 10.90 -6.75
N ALA A 142 1.90 9.59 -6.58
CA ALA A 142 2.32 8.57 -7.55
C ALA A 142 1.22 7.53 -7.73
N TYR A 143 1.27 6.85 -8.88
CA TYR A 143 0.23 5.91 -9.29
C TYR A 143 0.84 4.62 -9.78
N ARG A 144 0.12 3.51 -9.57
CA ARG A 144 0.43 2.21 -10.17
C ARG A 144 -0.85 1.47 -10.51
N TRP A 145 -0.94 1.01 -11.75
CA TRP A 145 -2.09 0.28 -12.27
C TRP A 145 -1.79 -1.20 -12.34
N PHE A 146 -2.79 -1.99 -11.97
CA PHE A 146 -2.72 -3.44 -11.91
C PHE A 146 -3.87 -4.09 -12.68
N LYS A 147 -3.55 -5.17 -13.39
CA LYS A 147 -4.54 -6.08 -13.97
C LYS A 147 -4.72 -7.30 -13.08
N ARG A 148 -5.96 -7.74 -12.92
CA ARG A 148 -6.27 -9.00 -12.24
C ARG A 148 -5.58 -10.15 -12.98
N GLN A 149 -5.01 -11.08 -12.22
CA GLN A 149 -4.52 -12.34 -12.76
C GLN A 149 -5.65 -13.36 -12.64
N THR A 150 -5.89 -14.09 -13.74
CA THR A 150 -6.81 -15.22 -13.81
C THR A 150 -6.24 -16.45 -13.13
#